data_AF-A0A3N7Z4R2-F1
#
_entry.id   AF-A0A3N7Z4R2-F1
#
_cell.length_a   1.000
_cell.length_b   1.000
_cell.length_c   1.000
_cell.angle_alpha   90.00
_cell.angle_beta   90.00
_cell.angle_gamma   90.00
#
_symmetry.space_group_name_H-M   'P 1'
#
loop_
_entity.id
_entity.type
_entity.pdbx_description
1 polymer ?
#
loop_
_entity_poly.entity_id
_entity_poly.type
_entity_poly.pdbx_seq_one_letter_code
_entity_poly.pdbx_strand_id
1 'polypeptide(L)'
;MFACHQSRQGEEFACAGWLAKVGHRHPAARLAVAAGRLDPAALKPGVDWPELHDSYREVLDKLRETLNFEDGINGDKPAVKIG
;
A
#
# COMPACT_ATOMS: atom_id res chain seq x y z
N MET A 1 -3.20 11.37 -6.12
CA MET A 1 -3.87 10.59 -5.06
C MET A 1 -2.92 9.47 -4.67
N PHE A 2 -2.72 9.20 -3.38
CA PHE A 2 -1.82 8.13 -2.96
C PHE A 2 -2.59 6.81 -2.91
N ALA A 3 -2.10 5.80 -3.61
CA ALA A 3 -2.60 4.43 -3.53
C ALA A 3 -1.41 3.53 -3.25
N CYS A 4 -1.57 2.53 -2.37
CA CYS A 4 -0.50 1.59 -2.06
C CYS A 4 -0.08 0.73 -3.26
N HIS A 5 -0.84 0.74 -4.35
CA HIS A 5 -0.47 0.14 -5.63
C HIS A 5 -0.81 1.11 -6.77
N GLN A 6 -0.12 0.97 -7.91
CA GLN A 6 -0.44 1.72 -9.11
C GLN A 6 -1.75 1.18 -9.71
N SER A 7 -2.71 2.07 -9.94
CA SER A 7 -3.94 1.77 -10.69
C SER A 7 -3.71 1.98 -12.19
N ARG A 8 -4.67 1.53 -13.02
CA ARG A 8 -4.71 1.95 -14.42
C ARG A 8 -4.85 3.48 -14.51
N GLN A 9 -4.23 4.06 -15.53
CA GLN A 9 -4.36 5.48 -15.80
C GLN A 9 -5.82 5.81 -16.15
N GLY A 10 -6.41 6.79 -15.46
CA GLY A 10 -7.83 7.13 -15.58
C GLY A 10 -8.77 6.27 -14.73
N GLU A 11 -8.25 5.28 -14.00
CA GLU A 11 -8.97 4.44 -13.03
C GLU A 11 -8.31 4.53 -11.64
N GLU A 12 -7.84 5.71 -11.26
CA GLU A 12 -7.22 5.94 -9.96
C GLU A 12 -8.22 5.77 -8.83
N PHE A 13 -7.94 4.81 -7.95
CA PHE A 13 -8.71 4.60 -6.74
C PHE A 13 -7.81 4.62 -5.51
N ALA A 14 -8.37 5.12 -4.41
CA ALA A 14 -7.72 5.08 -3.13
C ALA A 14 -7.87 3.68 -2.53
N CYS A 15 -6.76 3.04 -2.15
CA CYS A 15 -6.81 1.72 -1.55
C CYS A 15 -7.35 1.79 -0.11
N ALA A 16 -7.80 0.65 0.41
CA ALA A 16 -8.37 0.57 1.75
C ALA A 16 -7.35 0.98 2.86
N GLY A 17 -6.05 0.74 2.65
CA GLY A 17 -4.99 1.21 3.55
C GLY A 17 -4.88 2.74 3.60
N TRP A 18 -4.97 3.43 2.45
CA TRP A 18 -5.01 4.90 2.42
C TRP A 18 -6.24 5.44 3.14
N LEU A 19 -7.39 4.82 2.89
CA LEU A 19 -8.66 5.24 3.47
C LEU A 19 -8.63 5.11 5.01
N ALA A 20 -8.11 4.00 5.52
CA ALA A 20 -7.93 3.77 6.94
C ALA A 20 -6.90 4.71 7.58
N LYS A 21 -5.77 5.00 6.91
CA LYS A 21 -4.69 5.82 7.51
C LYS A 21 -5.01 7.31 7.53
N VAL A 22 -5.53 7.83 6.42
CA VAL A 22 -5.68 9.29 6.23
C VAL A 22 -7.04 9.71 5.70
N GLY A 23 -7.94 8.79 5.35
CA GLY A 23 -9.25 9.11 4.74
C GLY A 23 -10.05 10.14 5.54
N HIS A 24 -10.03 10.08 6.86
CA HIS A 24 -10.70 11.06 7.74
C HIS A 24 -10.21 12.52 7.55
N ARG A 25 -8.99 12.74 7.06
CA ARG A 25 -8.45 14.09 6.78
C ARG A 25 -8.90 14.64 5.42
N HIS A 26 -9.45 13.81 4.53
CA HIS A 26 -9.82 14.20 3.18
C HIS A 26 -11.31 14.61 3.08
N PRO A 27 -11.63 15.83 2.59
CA PRO A 27 -13.01 16.32 2.52
C PRO A 27 -13.98 15.40 1.75
N ALA A 28 -13.52 14.83 0.63
CA ALA A 28 -14.33 13.94 -0.20
C ALA A 28 -14.76 12.66 0.55
N ALA A 29 -13.86 12.07 1.35
CA ALA A 29 -14.17 10.90 2.16
C ALA A 29 -15.16 11.26 3.28
N ARG A 30 -14.93 12.39 3.98
CA ARG A 30 -15.87 12.89 5.00
C ARG A 30 -17.27 13.15 4.44
N LEU A 31 -17.36 13.75 3.26
CA LEU A 31 -18.63 13.99 2.58
C LEU A 31 -19.30 12.68 2.16
N ALA A 32 -18.55 11.70 1.69
CA ALA A 32 -19.10 10.38 1.34
C ALA A 32 -19.70 9.66 2.57
N VAL A 33 -19.03 9.75 3.72
CA VAL A 33 -19.55 9.21 4.99
C VAL A 33 -20.82 9.94 5.41
N ALA A 34 -20.81 11.27 5.42
CA ALA A 34 -21.97 12.07 5.79
C ALA A 34 -23.18 11.83 4.87
N ALA A 35 -22.93 11.53 3.59
CA ALA A 35 -23.96 11.21 2.60
C ALA A 35 -24.39 9.73 2.62
N GLY A 36 -23.87 8.89 3.52
CA GLY A 36 -24.19 7.45 3.60
C GLY A 36 -23.66 6.61 2.43
N ARG A 37 -22.76 7.17 1.61
CA ARG A 37 -22.14 6.48 0.46
C ARG A 37 -20.89 5.68 0.85
N LEU A 38 -20.39 5.89 2.07
CA LEU A 38 -19.24 5.19 2.63
C LEU A 38 -19.54 4.85 4.09
N ASP A 39 -19.39 3.58 4.45
CA ASP A 39 -19.48 3.15 5.85
C ASP A 39 -18.34 3.81 6.66
N PRO A 40 -18.64 4.52 7.77
CA PRO A 40 -17.62 5.04 8.67
C PRO A 40 -16.58 3.99 9.13
N ALA A 41 -16.96 2.71 9.22
CA ALA A 41 -16.04 1.63 9.57
C ALA A 41 -14.90 1.46 8.56
N ALA A 42 -15.10 1.84 7.30
CA ALA A 42 -14.07 1.81 6.26
C ALA A 42 -12.92 2.82 6.50
N LEU A 43 -13.10 3.77 7.42
CA LEU A 43 -12.04 4.70 7.85
C LEU A 43 -11.14 4.10 8.95
N LYS A 44 -11.35 2.85 9.35
CA LYS A 44 -10.56 2.13 10.35
C LYS A 44 -9.83 0.95 9.71
N PRO A 45 -8.65 0.54 10.24
CA PRO A 45 -8.04 -0.72 9.86
C PRO A 45 -8.98 -1.91 10.13
N GLY A 46 -8.87 -2.97 9.32
CA GLY A 46 -9.57 -4.22 9.58
C GLY A 46 -9.03 -4.93 10.83
N VAL A 47 -9.85 -5.81 11.43
CA VAL A 47 -9.54 -6.50 12.70
C VAL A 47 -8.23 -7.29 12.62
N ASP A 48 -8.00 -7.99 11.52
CA ASP A 48 -6.83 -8.87 11.34
C ASP A 48 -5.76 -8.25 10.43
N TRP A 49 -5.77 -6.93 10.26
CA TRP A 49 -4.77 -6.26 9.44
C TRP A 49 -3.45 -6.12 10.20
N PRO A 50 -2.30 -6.27 9.51
CA PRO A 50 -1.03 -5.84 10.07
C PRO A 50 -1.06 -4.32 10.31
N GLU A 51 -0.17 -3.86 11.19
CA GLU A 51 -0.01 -2.44 11.44
C GLU A 51 0.29 -1.68 10.13
N LEU A 52 -0.42 -0.56 9.94
CA LEU A 52 -0.26 0.27 8.75
C LEU A 52 0.90 1.24 8.93
N HIS A 53 1.81 1.26 7.95
CA HIS A 53 2.91 2.21 7.86
C HIS A 53 2.47 3.66 8.11
N ASP A 54 3.28 4.43 8.84
CA ASP A 54 3.05 5.84 9.15
C ASP A 54 3.41 6.76 7.99
N SER A 55 4.37 6.33 7.18
CA SER A 55 4.90 7.12 6.07
C SER A 55 5.07 6.31 4.79
N TYR A 56 5.10 7.01 3.65
CA TYR A 56 5.45 6.37 2.39
C TYR A 56 6.90 5.85 2.38
N ARG A 57 7.78 6.45 3.18
CA ARG A 57 9.18 6.00 3.30
C ARG A 57 9.25 4.58 3.86
N GLU A 58 8.50 4.28 4.92
CA GLU A 58 8.44 2.93 5.48
C GLU A 58 7.93 1.88 4.46
N VAL A 59 6.97 2.25 3.62
CA VAL A 59 6.50 1.37 2.53
C VAL A 59 7.65 1.06 1.57
N LEU A 60 8.41 2.07 1.16
CA LEU A 60 9.55 1.89 0.25
C LEU A 60 10.69 1.10 0.90
N ASP A 61 10.97 1.33 2.19
CA ASP A 61 12.01 0.62 2.93
C ASP A 61 11.67 -0.87 3.05
N LYS A 62 10.43 -1.20 3.41
CA LYS A 62 9.95 -2.60 3.43
C LYS A 62 10.03 -3.27 2.06
N LEU A 63 9.66 -2.56 0.98
CA LEU A 63 9.75 -3.10 -0.38
C LEU A 63 11.21 -3.39 -0.76
N ARG A 64 12.16 -2.52 -0.39
CA ARG A 64 13.60 -2.76 -0.61
C ARG A 64 14.10 -3.95 0.18
N GLU A 65 13.68 -4.10 1.43
CA GLU A 65 14.02 -5.26 2.26
C GLU A 65 13.54 -6.57 1.62
N THR A 66 12.32 -6.60 1.07
CA THR A 66 11.81 -7.80 0.39
C THR A 66 12.59 -8.16 -0.87
N LEU A 67 13.11 -7.18 -1.61
CA LEU A 67 13.93 -7.41 -2.80
C LEU A 67 15.32 -7.98 -2.43
N ASN A 68 15.93 -7.46 -1.36
CA ASN A 68 17.24 -7.93 -0.89
C ASN A 68 17.20 -9.37 -0.35
N PHE A 69 16.02 -9.87 0.05
CA PHE A 69 15.86 -11.24 0.54
C PHE A 69 15.96 -12.29 -0.59
N GLU A 70 15.58 -11.93 -1.82
CA GLU A 70 15.64 -12.84 -2.98
C GLU A 70 17.06 -13.00 -3.54
N ASP A 71 17.89 -11.96 -3.41
CA ASP A 71 19.31 -12.01 -3.82
C ASP A 71 20.17 -12.91 -2.90
N GLY A 72 19.79 -13.04 -1.62
CA GLY A 72 20.50 -13.88 -0.65
C GLY A 72 20.29 -15.39 -0.83
N ILE A 73 19.24 -15.82 -1.53
CA ILE A 73 18.93 -17.25 -1.74
C ILE A 73 19.53 -17.79 -3.06
N ASN A 74 19.78 -16.92 -4.05
CA ASN A 74 20.32 -17.31 -5.36
C ASN A 74 21.85 -17.16 -5.51
N GLY A 75 22.56 -16.75 -4.46
CA GLY A 75 24.00 -16.47 -4.47
C GLY A 75 24.93 -17.67 -4.75
N ASP A 76 24.41 -18.87 -5.00
CA ASP A 76 25.21 -20.09 -5.25
C ASP A 76 24.93 -20.76 -6.61
N LYS A 77 24.52 -20.00 -7.63
CA LYS A 77 24.54 -20.49 -9.02
C LYS A 77 25.72 -19.87 -9.77
N PRO A 78 26.76 -20.67 -10.12
CA PRO A 78 27.87 -20.14 -10.89
C PRO A 78 27.35 -19.66 -12.26
N ALA A 79 27.70 -18.42 -12.60
CA ALA A 79 27.38 -17.82 -13.88
C ALA A 79 27.89 -18.72 -15.02
N VAL A 80 26.96 -19.27 -15.81
CA VAL A 80 27.29 -19.99 -17.04
C VAL A 80 27.94 -18.99 -17.99
N LYS A 81 29.26 -19.13 -18.20
CA LYS A 81 29.96 -18.40 -19.26
C LYS A 81 29.62 -19.04 -20.60
N ILE A 82 28.85 -18.32 -21.40
CA ILE A 82 28.65 -18.65 -22.80
C ILE A 82 29.88 -18.11 -23.55
N GLY A 83 30.66 -19.04 -24.11
CA GLY A 83 31.77 -18.76 -25.00
C GLY A 83 31.34 -18.59 -26.45
#